data_AF-A0AAD6WQ13-F1
#
_entry.id   AF-A0AAD6WQ13-F1
#
_cell.length_a   1.000
_cell.length_b   1.000
_cell.length_c   1.000
_cell.angle_alpha   90.00
_cell.angle_beta   90.00
_cell.angle_gamma   90.00
#
_symmetry.space_group_name_H-M   'P 1'
#
loop_
_entity.id
_entity.type
_entity.pdbx_description
1 polymer ?
#
loop_
_entity_poly.entity_id
_entity_poly.type
_entity_poly.pdbx_seq_one_letter_code
_entity_poly.pdbx_strand_id
1 'polypeptide(L)'
;MFPALLAPEIPLGGKRKVHTELFESSPPRPQKWKAGEDDGDDADRNSQHRGRAKVYALQAGLRKELLGCKTHKEFWDFVRKRTDARPRKAKVPLEGLSSNFKARLNYPAVVPPTFNAEQLAFNKRMAEELRPGLVDSSPRQSYTRDITIEEIEAMKRHIISHGL
;
A
#
# COMPACT_ATOMS: atom_id res chain seq x y z
N MET A 1 -30.43 -6.81 -43.19
CA MET A 1 -29.80 -8.13 -42.99
C MET A 1 -28.37 -7.89 -42.53
N PHE A 2 -28.09 -8.07 -41.24
CA PHE A 2 -26.74 -7.97 -40.69
C PHE A 2 -26.07 -9.36 -40.71
N PRO A 3 -24.81 -9.49 -41.15
CA PRO A 3 -24.12 -10.77 -41.07
C PRO A 3 -23.77 -11.07 -39.61
N ALA A 4 -24.09 -12.28 -39.17
CA ALA A 4 -23.71 -12.79 -37.86
C ALA A 4 -22.19 -12.95 -37.80
N LEU A 5 -21.52 -12.15 -36.97
CA LEU A 5 -20.11 -12.31 -36.65
C LEU A 5 -19.95 -13.53 -35.74
N LEU A 6 -19.37 -14.62 -36.27
CA LEU A 6 -18.90 -15.75 -35.47
C LEU A 6 -17.84 -15.25 -34.49
N ALA A 7 -18.11 -15.41 -33.19
CA ALA A 7 -17.10 -15.22 -32.16
C ALA A 7 -16.04 -16.34 -32.26
N PRO A 8 -14.73 -16.03 -32.17
CA PRO A 8 -13.71 -17.07 -32.08
C PRO A 8 -13.78 -17.75 -30.70
N GLU A 9 -13.81 -19.09 -30.70
CA GLU A 9 -13.73 -19.89 -29.48
C GLU A 9 -12.38 -19.65 -28.79
N ILE A 10 -12.42 -19.13 -27.57
CA ILE A 10 -11.23 -18.97 -26.73
C ILE A 10 -10.97 -20.32 -26.06
N PRO A 11 -9.85 -21.02 -26.37
CA PRO A 11 -9.55 -22.27 -25.70
C PRO A 11 -9.25 -22.01 -24.21
N LEU A 12 -10.12 -22.51 -23.34
CA LEU A 12 -9.90 -22.61 -21.90
C LEU A 12 -8.86 -23.71 -21.62
N GLY A 13 -7.59 -23.41 -21.91
CA GLY A 13 -6.51 -24.39 -21.89
C GLY A 13 -5.26 -23.92 -21.14
N GLY A 14 -5.17 -24.34 -19.87
CA GLY A 14 -3.91 -24.46 -19.14
C GLY A 14 -3.56 -23.29 -18.22
N LYS A 15 -3.51 -23.56 -16.91
CA LYS A 15 -2.87 -22.70 -15.92
C LYS A 15 -1.38 -22.58 -16.24
N ARG A 16 -1.01 -21.66 -17.13
CA ARG A 16 0.40 -21.31 -17.36
C ARG A 16 0.89 -20.60 -16.10
N LYS A 17 1.77 -21.26 -15.35
CA LYS A 17 2.52 -20.62 -14.26
C LYS A 17 3.40 -19.56 -14.91
N VAL A 18 3.04 -18.29 -14.74
CA VAL A 18 3.88 -17.17 -15.16
C VAL A 18 5.08 -17.15 -14.21
N HIS A 19 6.22 -17.64 -14.67
CA HIS A 19 7.49 -17.42 -13.99
C HIS A 19 7.95 -16.01 -14.32
N THR A 20 7.81 -15.09 -13.38
CA THR A 20 8.49 -13.80 -13.46
C THR A 20 9.93 -13.97 -13.00
N GLU A 21 10.90 -13.67 -13.86
CA GLU A 21 12.32 -13.51 -13.49
C GLU A 21 12.57 -12.22 -12.70
N LEU A 22 11.63 -11.85 -11.83
CA LEU A 22 11.93 -10.90 -10.78
C LEU A 22 12.89 -11.62 -9.85
N PHE A 23 14.09 -11.07 -9.69
CA PHE A 23 14.96 -11.38 -8.55
C PHE A 23 14.09 -11.21 -7.30
N GLU A 24 13.53 -12.33 -6.81
CA GLU A 24 12.96 -12.43 -5.49
C GLU A 24 14.13 -12.26 -4.53
N SER A 25 14.51 -11.00 -4.32
CA SER A 25 15.14 -10.59 -3.08
C SER A 25 14.09 -10.80 -1.99
N SER A 26 13.88 -12.07 -1.65
CA SER A 26 13.12 -12.49 -0.49
C SER A 26 13.53 -11.53 0.63
N PRO A 27 12.58 -10.84 1.28
CA PRO A 27 12.93 -9.95 2.37
C PRO A 27 13.85 -10.72 3.31
N PRO A 28 14.97 -10.11 3.78
CA PRO A 28 15.96 -10.82 4.57
C PRO A 28 15.23 -11.60 5.64
N ARG A 29 15.40 -12.93 5.66
CA ARG A 29 14.75 -13.80 6.64
C ARG A 29 14.93 -13.13 8.01
N PRO A 30 13.88 -13.03 8.84
CA PRO A 30 14.01 -12.45 10.17
C PRO A 30 15.20 -13.12 10.84
N GLN A 31 16.17 -12.28 11.22
CA GLN A 31 17.44 -12.71 11.77
C GLN A 31 17.15 -13.74 12.85
N LYS A 32 17.60 -14.99 12.66
CA LYS A 32 17.41 -16.05 13.66
C LYS A 32 17.96 -15.48 14.96
N TRP A 33 17.09 -15.35 15.96
CA TRP A 33 17.50 -14.92 17.29
C TRP A 33 18.58 -15.91 17.75
N LYS A 34 19.84 -15.46 17.85
CA LYS A 34 20.90 -16.24 18.47
C LYS A 34 20.56 -16.32 19.96
N ALA A 35 19.78 -17.34 20.34
CA ALA A 35 19.74 -17.78 21.72
C ALA A 35 21.14 -18.28 22.04
N GLY A 36 21.74 -17.78 23.12
CA GLY A 36 23.09 -18.13 23.53
C GLY A 36 23.29 -19.64 23.53
N GLU A 37 24.43 -20.05 22.99
CA GLU A 37 24.99 -21.38 23.15
C GLU A 37 25.27 -21.56 24.64
N ASP A 38 24.45 -22.39 25.29
CA ASP A 38 24.67 -22.88 26.65
C ASP A 38 24.71 -24.40 26.50
N ASP A 39 25.93 -24.93 26.57
CA ASP A 39 26.29 -26.33 26.39
C ASP A 39 25.68 -27.17 27.50
N GLY A 40 24.82 -28.12 27.12
CA GLY A 40 24.15 -29.02 28.05
C GLY A 40 23.46 -30.16 27.32
N ASP A 41 24.27 -31.15 26.92
CA ASP A 41 23.83 -32.50 26.58
C ASP A 41 23.06 -33.10 27.76
N ASP A 42 21.71 -33.17 27.68
CA ASP A 42 20.82 -34.10 28.43
C ASP A 42 19.33 -33.66 28.42
N ALA A 43 18.73 -33.24 27.28
CA ALA A 43 17.35 -32.72 27.29
C ALA A 43 16.45 -33.06 26.09
N ASP A 44 16.73 -34.14 25.35
CA ASP A 44 16.15 -34.37 24.02
C ASP A 44 14.71 -34.93 23.96
N ARG A 45 13.96 -34.89 25.08
CA ARG A 45 12.52 -35.26 25.09
C ARG A 45 11.57 -34.17 25.62
N ASN A 46 12.08 -33.14 26.30
CA ASN A 46 11.25 -32.03 26.83
C ASN A 46 11.42 -30.71 26.05
N SER A 47 12.24 -30.72 24.99
CA SER A 47 12.58 -29.54 24.20
C SER A 47 11.43 -29.01 23.31
N GLN A 48 10.38 -29.80 23.08
CA GLN A 48 9.27 -29.42 22.19
C GLN A 48 8.34 -28.31 22.73
N HIS A 49 8.42 -27.97 24.03
CA HIS A 49 7.53 -26.96 24.65
C HIS A 49 8.20 -25.65 25.06
N ARG A 50 9.53 -25.53 24.96
CA ARG A 50 10.27 -24.33 25.37
C ARG A 50 9.83 -23.06 24.62
N GLY A 51 9.35 -23.19 23.38
CA GLY A 51 8.80 -22.07 22.61
C GLY A 51 7.46 -21.55 23.15
N ARG A 52 6.60 -22.42 23.68
CA ARG A 52 5.25 -22.04 24.15
C ARG A 52 5.31 -21.22 25.43
N ALA A 53 6.18 -21.58 26.37
CA ALA A 53 6.37 -20.83 27.60
C ALA A 53 6.76 -19.36 27.32
N LYS A 54 7.67 -19.13 26.36
CA LYS A 54 8.06 -17.77 25.93
C LYS A 54 6.89 -17.01 25.30
N VAL A 55 6.11 -17.67 24.45
CA VAL A 55 4.91 -17.07 23.84
C VAL A 55 3.87 -16.70 24.90
N TYR A 56 3.62 -17.58 25.87
CA TYR A 56 2.68 -17.31 26.95
C TYR A 56 3.14 -16.18 27.85
N ALA A 57 4.43 -16.13 28.20
CA ALA A 57 5.00 -15.02 28.97
C ALA A 57 4.85 -13.69 28.23
N LEU A 58 5.11 -13.68 26.92
CA LEU A 58 4.93 -12.49 26.07
C LEU A 58 3.45 -12.08 26.01
N GLN A 59 2.53 -13.02 25.79
CA GLN A 59 1.09 -12.73 25.79
C GLN A 59 0.59 -12.20 27.13
N ALA A 60 1.08 -12.74 28.25
CA ALA A 60 0.75 -12.27 29.59
C ALA A 60 1.23 -10.84 29.82
N GLY A 61 2.46 -10.51 29.39
CA GLY A 61 2.99 -9.15 29.44
C GLY A 61 2.16 -8.16 28.61
N LEU A 62 1.84 -8.53 27.36
CA LEU A 62 1.00 -7.72 26.48
C LEU A 62 -0.40 -7.50 27.06
N ARG A 63 -1.01 -8.52 27.65
CA ARG A 63 -2.32 -8.42 28.30
C ARG A 63 -2.26 -7.45 29.48
N LYS A 64 -1.22 -7.54 30.31
CA LYS A 64 -1.05 -6.64 31.47
C LYS A 64 -0.90 -5.18 31.04
N GLU A 65 -0.12 -4.93 29.97
CA GLU A 65 0.03 -3.57 29.42
C GLU A 65 -1.28 -3.05 28.84
N LEU A 66 -2.02 -3.86 28.08
CA LEU A 66 -3.30 -3.47 27.48
C LEU A 66 -4.33 -3.11 28.56
N LEU A 67 -4.42 -3.92 29.62
CA LEU A 67 -5.31 -3.66 30.77
C LEU A 67 -4.85 -2.48 31.63
N GLY A 68 -3.58 -2.08 31.52
CA GLY A 68 -3.03 -0.93 32.24
C GLY A 68 -3.32 0.42 31.57
N CYS A 69 -3.81 0.45 30.33
CA CYS A 69 -4.22 1.66 29.65
C CYS A 69 -5.45 2.27 30.34
N LYS A 70 -5.31 3.51 30.85
CA LYS A 70 -6.38 4.23 31.56
C LYS A 70 -7.17 5.13 30.65
N THR A 71 -6.56 5.59 29.56
CA THR A 71 -7.19 6.51 28.61
C THR A 71 -7.34 5.89 27.22
N HIS A 72 -8.33 6.36 26.47
CA HIS A 72 -8.57 5.94 25.09
C HIS A 72 -7.36 6.21 24.19
N LYS A 73 -6.63 7.31 24.44
CA LYS A 73 -5.39 7.65 23.73
C LYS A 73 -4.30 6.60 23.97
N GLU A 74 -4.06 6.21 25.22
CA GLU A 74 -3.06 5.20 25.58
C GLU A 74 -3.37 3.84 24.95
N PHE A 75 -4.65 3.46 24.87
CA PHE A 75 -5.07 2.24 24.18
C PHE A 75 -4.68 2.28 22.70
N TRP A 76 -5.01 3.35 21.97
CA TRP A 76 -4.65 3.45 20.55
C TRP A 76 -3.15 3.60 20.31
N ASP A 77 -2.42 4.25 21.21
CA ASP A 77 -0.95 4.30 21.15
C ASP A 77 -0.33 2.90 21.35
N PHE A 78 -0.87 2.12 22.29
CA PHE A 78 -0.48 0.73 22.51
C PHE A 78 -0.72 -0.13 21.26
N VAL A 79 -1.90 -0.01 20.65
CA VAL A 79 -2.28 -0.74 19.43
C VAL A 79 -1.38 -0.34 18.28
N ARG A 80 -1.29 0.95 17.94
CA ARG A 80 -0.48 1.45 16.82
C ARG A 80 0.98 1.03 16.92
N LYS A 81 1.60 1.14 18.09
CA LYS A 81 3.00 0.71 18.31
C LYS A 81 3.27 -0.76 17.92
N ARG A 82 2.23 -1.60 17.94
CA ARG A 82 2.31 -3.05 17.76
C ARG A 82 1.71 -3.54 16.45
N THR A 83 0.67 -2.87 15.95
CA THR A 83 0.00 -3.21 14.69
C THR A 83 0.54 -2.43 13.51
N ASP A 84 1.02 -1.20 13.71
CA ASP A 84 1.65 -0.47 12.61
C ASP A 84 2.92 -1.20 12.20
N ALA A 85 3.06 -1.39 10.90
CA ALA A 85 4.29 -1.90 10.33
C ALA A 85 5.42 -0.97 10.78
N ARG A 86 6.40 -1.52 11.53
CA ARG A 86 7.60 -0.79 11.92
C ARG A 86 8.09 0.01 10.71
N PRO A 87 8.35 1.32 10.84
CA PRO A 87 8.76 2.15 9.72
C PRO A 87 9.96 1.48 9.07
N ARG A 88 9.74 0.92 7.88
CA ARG A 88 10.80 0.28 7.12
C ARG A 88 11.67 1.43 6.64
N LYS A 89 12.93 1.45 7.06
CA LYS A 89 13.92 2.32 6.40
C LYS A 89 13.82 2.04 4.91
N ALA A 90 13.47 3.04 4.12
CA ALA A 90 13.38 2.90 2.68
C ALA A 90 14.76 2.40 2.21
N LYS A 91 14.79 1.18 1.64
CA LYS A 91 16.05 0.58 1.16
C LYS A 91 16.61 1.32 -0.06
N VAL A 92 15.81 2.19 -0.66
CA VAL A 92 16.14 2.93 -1.86
C VAL A 92 16.37 4.39 -1.48
N PRO A 93 17.53 4.97 -1.80
CA PRO A 93 17.78 6.39 -1.61
C PRO A 93 16.77 7.22 -2.42
N LEU A 94 16.42 8.40 -1.93
CA LEU A 94 15.39 9.25 -2.55
C LEU A 94 15.74 9.60 -4.00
N GLU A 95 17.03 9.73 -4.29
CA GLU A 95 17.60 9.98 -5.61
C GLU A 95 17.24 8.85 -6.60
N GLY A 96 17.31 7.59 -6.15
CA GLY A 96 16.94 6.41 -6.94
C GLY A 96 15.44 6.28 -7.18
N LEU A 97 14.62 6.84 -6.29
CA LEU A 97 13.18 6.98 -6.53
C LEU A 97 12.92 8.10 -7.54
N SER A 98 13.64 9.22 -7.45
CA SER A 98 13.42 10.37 -8.34
C SER A 98 13.60 10.05 -9.82
N SER A 99 14.61 9.24 -10.16
CA SER A 99 14.87 8.82 -11.55
C SER A 99 13.77 7.89 -12.07
N ASN A 100 13.34 6.91 -11.27
CA ASN A 100 12.24 6.02 -11.60
C ASN A 100 10.90 6.76 -11.73
N PHE A 101 10.63 7.71 -10.84
CA PHE A 101 9.44 8.55 -10.94
C PHE A 101 9.47 9.42 -12.19
N LYS A 102 10.60 10.06 -12.51
CA LYS A 102 10.75 10.83 -13.76
C LYS A 102 10.57 9.94 -14.99
N ALA A 103 11.08 8.71 -14.98
CA ALA A 103 10.90 7.76 -16.08
C ALA A 103 9.44 7.31 -16.23
N ARG A 104 8.66 7.26 -15.15
CA ARG A 104 7.24 6.85 -15.15
C ARG A 104 6.27 8.01 -15.44
N LEU A 105 6.62 9.22 -15.01
CA LEU A 105 5.80 10.41 -15.23
C LEU A 105 5.94 10.96 -16.65
N ASN A 106 7.10 10.77 -17.26
CA ASN A 106 7.32 11.18 -18.65
C ASN A 106 6.90 10.06 -19.61
N TYR A 107 6.26 10.43 -20.71
CA TYR A 107 5.95 9.49 -21.78
C TYR A 107 7.24 8.85 -22.31
N PRO A 108 7.30 7.51 -22.47
CA PRO A 108 8.46 6.86 -23.06
C PRO A 108 8.62 7.34 -24.51
N ALA A 109 9.86 7.65 -24.90
CA ALA A 109 10.16 8.11 -26.27
C ALA A 109 9.76 7.06 -27.33
N VAL A 110 9.83 5.79 -26.97
CA VAL A 110 9.38 4.65 -27.79
C VAL A 110 8.27 3.93 -27.03
N VAL A 111 7.09 3.88 -27.62
CA VAL A 111 5.93 3.18 -27.04
C VAL A 111 6.15 1.67 -27.15
N PRO A 112 6.09 0.90 -26.06
CA PRO A 112 6.24 -0.54 -26.12
C PRO A 112 5.18 -1.18 -27.04
N PRO A 113 5.50 -2.24 -27.79
CA PRO A 113 4.55 -2.90 -28.69
C PRO A 113 3.36 -3.54 -27.98
N THR A 114 3.47 -3.77 -26.66
CA THR A 114 2.38 -4.26 -25.82
C THR A 114 1.35 -3.19 -25.46
N PHE A 115 1.64 -1.91 -25.74
CA PHE A 115 0.77 -0.80 -25.41
C PHE A 115 -0.27 -0.58 -26.49
N ASN A 116 -1.52 -0.29 -26.10
CA ASN A 116 -2.58 0.02 -27.05
C ASN A 116 -2.34 1.43 -27.65
N ALA A 117 -1.91 1.47 -28.92
CA ALA A 117 -1.58 2.71 -29.62
C ALA A 117 -2.81 3.64 -29.79
N GLU A 118 -3.99 3.08 -29.99
CA GLU A 118 -5.23 3.87 -30.15
C GLU A 118 -5.61 4.56 -28.84
N GLN A 119 -5.53 3.84 -27.73
CA GLN A 119 -5.80 4.40 -26.40
C GLN A 119 -4.78 5.49 -26.04
N LEU A 120 -3.50 5.28 -26.39
CA LEU A 120 -2.48 6.30 -26.20
C LEU A 120 -2.77 7.56 -27.03
N ALA A 121 -3.17 7.40 -28.30
CA ALA A 121 -3.51 8.53 -29.17
C ALA A 121 -4.75 9.28 -28.66
N PHE A 122 -5.77 8.57 -28.18
CA PHE A 122 -6.95 9.16 -27.55
C PHE A 122 -6.58 9.96 -26.29
N ASN A 123 -5.78 9.37 -25.39
CA ASN A 123 -5.34 10.04 -24.17
C ASN A 123 -4.50 11.29 -24.47
N LYS A 124 -3.68 11.28 -25.53
CA LYS A 124 -2.93 12.47 -25.97
C LYS A 124 -3.86 13.59 -26.43
N ARG A 125 -4.85 13.29 -27.27
CA ARG A 125 -5.85 14.29 -27.71
C ARG A 125 -6.64 14.86 -26.52
N MET A 126 -7.10 13.98 -25.63
CA MET A 126 -7.78 14.41 -24.42
C MET A 126 -6.89 15.29 -23.53
N ALA A 127 -5.59 14.98 -23.43
CA ALA A 127 -4.63 15.81 -22.68
C ALA A 127 -4.35 17.17 -23.34
N GLU A 128 -4.39 17.25 -24.68
CA GLU A 128 -4.30 18.52 -25.42
C GLU A 128 -5.58 19.37 -25.27
N GLU A 129 -6.74 18.71 -25.17
CA GLU A 129 -8.03 19.37 -24.91
C GLU A 129 -8.19 19.83 -23.45
N LEU A 130 -7.55 19.13 -22.50
CA LEU A 130 -7.38 19.60 -21.13
C LEU A 130 -6.54 20.88 -21.16
N ARG A 131 -7.23 22.04 -21.11
CA ARG A 131 -6.64 23.37 -21.30
C ARG A 131 -5.25 23.49 -20.65
N PRO A 132 -4.20 23.85 -21.41
CA PRO A 132 -2.91 24.19 -20.85
C PRO A 132 -3.07 25.50 -20.09
N GLY A 133 -3.35 25.39 -18.80
CA GLY A 133 -3.66 26.53 -17.95
C GLY A 133 -5.08 26.46 -17.41
N LEU A 134 -5.29 25.63 -16.39
CA LEU A 134 -5.84 26.22 -15.18
C LEU A 134 -4.76 27.21 -14.69
N VAL A 135 -4.73 28.40 -15.29
CA VAL A 135 -3.96 29.51 -14.74
C VAL A 135 -4.74 29.90 -13.52
N ASP A 136 -4.14 29.67 -12.37
CA ASP A 136 -4.70 30.07 -11.11
C ASP A 136 -4.77 31.60 -11.07
N SER A 137 -5.95 32.14 -11.37
CA SER A 137 -6.20 33.58 -11.31
C SER A 137 -6.61 34.03 -9.91
N SER A 138 -6.57 33.14 -8.90
CA SER A 138 -6.89 33.53 -7.54
C SER A 138 -5.74 34.36 -6.94
N PRO A 139 -6.04 35.40 -6.14
CA PRO A 139 -5.01 36.18 -5.44
C PRO A 139 -4.08 35.35 -4.54
N ARG A 140 -4.48 34.12 -4.21
CA ARG A 140 -3.76 33.20 -3.32
C ARG A 140 -3.04 32.06 -4.04
N GLN A 141 -3.14 31.96 -5.37
CA GLN A 141 -2.63 30.80 -6.13
C GLN A 141 -3.17 29.47 -5.56
N SER A 142 -4.47 29.44 -5.26
CA SER A 142 -5.21 28.22 -4.94
C SER A 142 -6.25 27.86 -6.01
N TYR A 143 -6.18 26.63 -6.51
CA TYR A 143 -7.19 26.03 -7.40
C TYR A 143 -8.54 25.80 -6.71
N THR A 144 -8.56 25.83 -5.38
CA THR A 144 -9.79 25.73 -4.59
C THR A 144 -10.23 27.12 -4.15
N ARG A 145 -11.50 27.45 -4.40
CA ARG A 145 -12.13 28.64 -3.80
C ARG A 145 -12.25 28.46 -2.29
N ASP A 146 -12.20 29.56 -1.55
CA ASP A 146 -12.47 29.53 -0.10
C ASP A 146 -13.88 28.97 0.13
N ILE A 147 -14.00 28.04 1.09
CA ILE A 147 -15.29 27.46 1.49
C ILE A 147 -16.10 28.54 2.20
N THR A 148 -17.33 28.79 1.75
CA THR A 148 -18.18 29.82 2.38
C THR A 148 -18.85 29.29 3.65
N ILE A 149 -19.26 30.20 4.52
CA ILE A 149 -19.97 29.84 5.77
C ILE A 149 -21.27 29.08 5.44
N GLU A 150 -21.97 29.49 4.37
CA GLU A 150 -23.21 28.88 3.89
C GLU A 150 -23.01 27.40 3.50
N GLU A 151 -21.85 27.08 2.91
CA GLU A 151 -21.49 25.72 2.53
C GLU A 151 -21.18 24.86 3.74
N ILE A 152 -20.49 25.43 4.72
CA ILE A 152 -20.24 24.76 6.00
C ILE A 152 -21.58 24.44 6.67
N GLU A 153 -22.54 25.37 6.65
CA GLU A 153 -23.88 25.15 7.21
C GLU A 153 -24.68 24.12 6.40
N ALA A 154 -24.57 24.12 5.07
CA ALA A 154 -25.20 23.11 4.22
C ALA A 154 -24.62 21.71 4.49
N MET A 155 -23.30 21.58 4.61
CA MET A 155 -22.65 20.33 4.98
C MET A 155 -23.05 19.86 6.37
N LYS A 156 -23.10 20.76 7.36
CA LYS A 156 -23.59 20.43 8.71
C LYS A 156 -25.02 19.89 8.67
N ARG A 157 -25.92 20.55 7.92
CA ARG A 157 -27.29 20.09 7.73
C ARG A 157 -27.34 18.72 7.05
N HIS A 158 -26.50 18.48 6.06
CA HIS A 158 -26.41 17.20 5.36
C HIS A 158 -25.93 16.06 6.28
N ILE A 159 -24.89 16.30 7.09
CA ILE A 159 -24.38 15.34 8.07
C ILE A 159 -25.45 15.01 9.12
N ILE A 160 -26.16 16.03 9.62
CA ILE A 160 -27.27 15.84 10.58
C ILE A 160 -28.39 15.00 9.95
N SER A 161 -28.75 15.25 8.69
CA SER A 161 -29.85 14.53 8.04
C SER A 161 -29.50 13.09 7.64
N HIS A 162 -28.22 12.77 7.42
CA HIS A 162 -27.76 11.44 6.99
C HIS A 162 -27.10 10.63 8.11
N GLY A 163 -26.95 11.20 9.32
CA GLY A 163 -26.59 10.47 10.54
C GLY A 163 -25.27 9.70 10.44
N LEU A 164 -24.18 10.39 10.05
CA LEU A 164 -22.81 9.89 10.22
C LEU A 164 -22.29 10.13 11.64
#